data_AF-A0A4Y2KTD5-F1
#
_entry.id   AF-A0A4Y2KTD5-F1
#
_cell.length_a   1.000
_cell.length_b   1.000
_cell.length_c   1.000
_cell.angle_alpha   90.00
_cell.angle_beta   90.00
_cell.angle_gamma   90.00
#
_symmetry.space_group_name_H-M   'P 1'
#
loop_
_entity.id
_entity.type
_entity.pdbx_description
1 polymer ?
#
loop_
_entity_poly.entity_id
_entity_poly.type
_entity_poly.pdbx_seq_one_letter_code
_entity_poly.pdbx_strand_id
1 'polypeptide(L)'
;MATGYKSKFPFLENGVVIQKEGRIDRYKCVFPAQLQHGTLAVIASVLPFGPGFPVAEQQVRWAVQVFAGKCKPPSIKVMFKEVNDRYNKNLKRYAPSEKMSLRIDYIQYCDDIASEIGAKPNLVKMFFTDRRLVFKLIFGPSLSYQYRLQEPHSWDGAREAIMTAEDRVLYPLMKENSKTIEENKFLVIIRKILIMFFY
;
A
#
# COMPACT_ATOMS: atom_id res chain seq x y z
N MET A 1 -5.16 -23.89 -22.25
CA MET A 1 -5.61 -22.52 -22.63
C MET A 1 -5.37 -21.60 -21.43
N ALA A 2 -4.72 -20.44 -21.62
CA ALA A 2 -4.29 -19.55 -20.52
C ALA A 2 -5.06 -18.20 -20.51
N THR A 3 -6.39 -18.26 -20.38
CA THR A 3 -7.30 -17.10 -20.49
C THR A 3 -7.61 -16.39 -19.17
N GLY A 4 -7.01 -16.84 -18.06
CA GLY A 4 -7.20 -16.27 -16.72
C GLY A 4 -8.46 -16.78 -16.01
N TYR A 5 -8.81 -16.12 -14.89
CA TYR A 5 -9.84 -16.57 -13.95
C TYR A 5 -10.93 -15.51 -13.70
N LYS A 6 -12.11 -15.98 -13.30
CA LYS A 6 -13.22 -15.17 -12.78
C LYS A 6 -13.39 -15.46 -11.28
N SER A 7 -13.62 -14.42 -10.49
CA SER A 7 -13.89 -14.55 -9.06
C SER A 7 -15.40 -14.68 -8.80
N LYS A 8 -15.81 -15.61 -7.93
CA LYS A 8 -17.18 -15.77 -7.45
C LYS A 8 -17.18 -15.98 -5.94
N PHE A 9 -18.29 -15.63 -5.28
CA PHE A 9 -18.49 -15.78 -3.84
C PHE A 9 -19.77 -16.61 -3.58
N PRO A 10 -19.74 -17.95 -3.83
CA PRO A 10 -20.94 -18.80 -3.79
C PRO A 10 -21.54 -18.97 -2.40
N PHE A 11 -20.81 -18.61 -1.35
CA PHE A 11 -21.26 -18.65 0.04
C PHE A 11 -22.00 -17.39 0.48
N LEU A 12 -21.99 -16.32 -0.34
CA LEU A 12 -22.75 -15.10 -0.04
C LEU A 12 -24.15 -15.21 -0.61
N GLU A 13 -25.15 -14.79 0.17
CA GLU A 13 -26.54 -14.74 -0.28
C GLU A 13 -26.69 -13.79 -1.48
N ASN A 14 -27.61 -14.15 -2.38
CA ASN A 14 -27.93 -13.34 -3.55
C ASN A 14 -28.35 -11.92 -3.13
N GLY A 15 -27.71 -10.91 -3.71
CA GLY A 15 -28.00 -9.50 -3.42
C GLY A 15 -27.10 -8.85 -2.36
N VAL A 16 -26.40 -9.62 -1.52
CA VAL A 16 -25.44 -9.05 -0.53
C VAL A 16 -24.29 -8.33 -1.23
N VAL A 17 -23.82 -8.90 -2.34
CA VAL A 17 -22.82 -8.33 -3.23
C VAL A 17 -23.38 -8.32 -4.64
N ILE A 18 -23.82 -7.15 -5.11
CA ILE A 18 -24.43 -7.03 -6.43
C ILE A 18 -23.32 -6.86 -7.46
N GLN A 19 -23.38 -7.69 -8.49
CA GLN A 19 -22.54 -7.56 -9.66
C GLN A 19 -23.30 -6.74 -10.70
N LYS A 20 -22.79 -5.54 -11.01
CA LYS A 20 -23.27 -4.74 -12.13
C LYS A 20 -22.27 -4.87 -13.27
N GLU A 21 -22.71 -5.29 -14.46
CA GLU A 21 -21.85 -5.41 -15.65
C GLU A 21 -20.60 -6.28 -15.41
N GLY A 22 -20.74 -7.39 -14.67
CA GLY A 22 -19.63 -8.32 -14.39
C GLY A 22 -18.61 -7.81 -13.36
N ARG A 23 -18.83 -6.65 -12.73
CA ARG A 23 -17.98 -6.12 -11.65
C ARG A 23 -18.75 -5.92 -10.36
N ILE A 24 -18.02 -5.94 -9.25
CA ILE A 24 -18.55 -5.61 -7.92
C ILE A 24 -17.98 -4.25 -7.52
N ASP A 25 -18.86 -3.34 -7.16
CA ASP A 25 -18.49 -2.01 -6.68
C ASP A 25 -18.09 -2.05 -5.21
N ARG A 26 -16.77 -2.02 -4.98
CA ARG A 26 -16.17 -2.04 -3.65
C ARG A 26 -15.44 -0.73 -3.36
N TYR A 27 -15.88 -0.02 -2.33
CA TYR A 27 -15.18 1.13 -1.78
C TYR A 27 -13.77 0.73 -1.35
N LYS A 28 -12.78 1.48 -1.85
CA LYS A 28 -11.35 1.14 -1.75
C LYS A 28 -11.03 -0.34 -2.01
N CYS A 29 -11.76 -1.03 -2.89
CA CYS A 29 -11.63 -2.46 -3.16
C CYS A 29 -11.85 -3.40 -1.95
N VAL A 30 -12.39 -2.91 -0.83
CA VAL A 30 -12.61 -3.68 0.41
C VAL A 30 -14.10 -3.84 0.70
N PHE A 31 -14.81 -2.74 0.92
CA PHE A 31 -16.20 -2.76 1.40
C PHE A 31 -17.18 -2.68 0.22
N PRO A 32 -18.18 -3.57 0.09
CA PRO A 32 -19.24 -3.42 -0.90
C PRO A 32 -19.97 -2.07 -0.70
N ALA A 33 -19.91 -1.17 -1.69
CA ALA A 33 -20.34 0.22 -1.53
C ALA A 33 -21.86 0.40 -1.31
N GLN A 34 -22.63 -0.63 -1.63
CA GLN A 34 -24.09 -0.68 -1.48
C GLN A 34 -24.56 -0.96 -0.06
N LEU A 35 -23.71 -1.50 0.81
CA LEU A 35 -24.10 -1.83 2.17
C LEU A 35 -24.13 -0.57 3.02
N GLN A 36 -25.21 -0.40 3.78
CA GLN A 36 -25.36 0.73 4.71
C GLN A 36 -24.37 0.65 5.88
N HIS A 37 -24.02 -0.56 6.30
CA HIS A 37 -23.08 -0.81 7.38
C HIS A 37 -21.81 -1.46 6.85
N GLY A 38 -20.65 -0.98 7.31
CA GLY A 38 -19.34 -1.54 6.97
C GLY A 38 -19.06 -2.83 7.74
N THR A 39 -19.95 -3.83 7.69
CA THR A 39 -19.85 -5.10 8.43
C THR A 39 -19.33 -6.27 7.59
N LEU A 40 -19.13 -6.06 6.29
CA LEU A 40 -18.56 -7.05 5.37
C LEU A 40 -17.39 -6.42 4.61
N ALA A 41 -16.23 -7.07 4.66
CA ALA A 41 -15.03 -6.68 3.95
C ALA A 41 -14.52 -7.83 3.09
N VAL A 42 -14.13 -7.51 1.84
CA VAL A 42 -13.47 -8.46 0.93
C VAL A 42 -11.99 -8.10 0.87
N ILE A 43 -11.14 -8.94 1.47
CA ILE A 43 -9.71 -8.70 1.60
C ILE A 43 -8.94 -9.40 0.48
N ALA A 44 -7.81 -8.82 0.07
CA ALA A 44 -6.89 -9.33 -0.96
C ALA A 44 -7.53 -9.52 -2.35
N SER A 45 -8.75 -9.07 -2.57
CA SER A 45 -9.43 -9.08 -3.88
C SER A 45 -9.06 -7.83 -4.68
N VAL A 46 -7.79 -7.72 -5.05
CA VAL A 46 -7.20 -6.59 -5.79
C VAL A 46 -6.15 -7.05 -6.79
N LEU A 47 -5.86 -6.21 -7.78
CA LEU A 47 -4.76 -6.39 -8.74
C LEU A 47 -3.78 -5.22 -8.62
N PRO A 48 -2.86 -5.24 -7.64
CA PRO A 48 -1.88 -4.18 -7.47
C PRO A 48 -0.85 -4.15 -8.59
N PHE A 49 -0.45 -2.94 -8.99
CA PHE A 49 0.85 -2.72 -9.60
C PHE A 49 1.92 -2.66 -8.50
N GLY A 50 2.29 -3.83 -7.98
CA GLY A 50 3.17 -3.99 -6.82
C GLY A 50 2.85 -5.27 -6.03
N PRO A 51 3.44 -5.44 -4.83
CA PRO A 51 3.25 -6.66 -4.03
C PRO A 51 1.84 -6.74 -3.43
N GLY A 52 1.22 -7.93 -3.46
CA GLY A 52 -0.13 -8.15 -2.93
C GLY A 52 -0.19 -8.33 -1.41
N PHE A 53 0.81 -8.95 -0.79
CA PHE A 53 0.79 -9.23 0.66
C PHE A 53 0.73 -7.97 1.52
N PRO A 54 1.54 -6.92 1.28
CA PRO A 54 1.41 -5.69 2.06
C PRO A 54 0.07 -5.00 1.86
N VAL A 55 -0.50 -5.07 0.64
CA VAL A 55 -1.83 -4.51 0.36
C VAL A 55 -2.89 -5.21 1.20
N ALA A 56 -2.86 -6.56 1.25
CA ALA A 56 -3.79 -7.33 2.07
C ALA A 56 -3.64 -7.00 3.57
N GLU A 57 -2.41 -6.86 4.07
CA GLU A 57 -2.15 -6.46 5.46
C GLU A 57 -2.74 -5.08 5.78
N GLN A 58 -2.55 -4.08 4.91
CA GLN A 58 -3.14 -2.76 5.07
C GLN A 58 -4.68 -2.80 5.02
N GLN A 59 -5.26 -3.56 4.09
CA GLN A 59 -6.71 -3.74 4.00
C GLN A 59 -7.28 -4.33 5.30
N VAL A 60 -6.63 -5.35 5.87
CA VAL A 60 -7.07 -5.96 7.13
C VAL A 60 -6.98 -4.95 8.26
N ARG A 61 -5.86 -4.22 8.38
CA ARG A 61 -5.67 -3.21 9.44
C ARG A 61 -6.77 -2.15 9.42
N TRP A 62 -7.16 -1.68 8.24
CA TRP A 62 -8.28 -0.75 8.13
C TRP A 62 -9.62 -1.41 8.41
N ALA A 63 -9.87 -2.60 7.84
CA ALA A 63 -11.14 -3.29 7.99
C ALA A 63 -11.49 -3.59 9.46
N VAL A 64 -10.52 -4.05 10.26
CA VAL A 64 -10.76 -4.33 11.68
C VAL A 64 -11.05 -3.05 12.49
N GLN A 65 -10.48 -1.91 12.12
CA GLN A 65 -10.80 -0.63 12.77
C GLN A 65 -12.21 -0.16 12.43
N VAL A 66 -12.68 -0.42 11.22
CA VAL A 66 -14.07 -0.18 10.82
C VAL A 66 -15.02 -1.08 11.59
N PHE A 67 -14.73 -2.38 11.68
CA PHE A 67 -15.54 -3.32 12.44
C PHE A 67 -15.57 -2.99 13.94
N ALA A 68 -14.47 -2.49 14.49
CA ALA A 68 -14.40 -2.02 15.87
C ALA A 68 -15.08 -0.65 16.10
N GLY A 69 -15.66 -0.03 15.07
CA GLY A 69 -16.32 1.27 15.14
C GLY A 69 -15.37 2.47 15.33
N LYS A 70 -14.06 2.25 15.23
CA LYS A 70 -13.01 3.27 15.38
C LYS A 70 -12.81 4.10 14.11
N CYS A 71 -13.08 3.51 12.95
CA CYS A 71 -13.12 4.19 11.66
C CYS A 71 -14.53 4.03 11.06
N LYS A 72 -15.04 5.06 10.36
CA LYS A 72 -16.34 5.00 9.68
C LYS A 72 -16.16 5.28 8.20
N PRO A 73 -16.59 4.37 7.30
CA PRO A 73 -16.65 4.66 5.88
C PRO A 73 -17.49 5.91 5.60
N PRO A 74 -17.24 6.63 4.50
CA PRO A 74 -18.03 7.80 4.14
C PRO A 74 -19.43 7.40 3.68
N SER A 75 -20.25 8.38 3.31
CA SER A 75 -21.59 8.11 2.79
C SER A 75 -21.57 7.25 1.52
N ILE A 76 -22.64 6.49 1.30
CA ILE A 76 -22.82 5.63 0.12
C ILE A 76 -22.57 6.40 -1.18
N LYS A 77 -23.05 7.64 -1.28
CA LYS A 77 -22.84 8.51 -2.46
C LYS A 77 -21.35 8.78 -2.73
N VAL A 78 -20.57 9.06 -1.68
CA VAL A 78 -19.13 9.29 -1.78
C VAL A 78 -18.40 8.00 -2.17
N MET A 79 -18.77 6.88 -1.55
CA MET A 79 -18.20 5.57 -1.88
C MET A 79 -18.39 5.22 -3.36
N PHE A 80 -19.62 5.34 -3.89
CA PHE A 80 -19.89 5.08 -5.30
C PHE A 80 -19.17 6.05 -6.24
N LYS A 81 -19.07 7.33 -5.87
CA LYS A 81 -18.31 8.31 -6.65
C LYS A 81 -16.86 7.86 -6.79
N GLU A 82 -16.20 7.51 -5.70
CA GLU A 82 -14.79 7.09 -5.74
C GLU A 82 -14.59 5.78 -6.51
N VAL A 83 -15.50 4.81 -6.35
CA VAL A 83 -15.45 3.56 -7.11
C VAL A 83 -15.51 3.83 -8.62
N ASN A 84 -16.44 4.69 -9.05
CA ASN A 84 -16.60 5.02 -10.46
C ASN A 84 -15.43 5.88 -10.99
N ASP A 85 -14.93 6.83 -10.20
CA ASP A 85 -13.76 7.63 -10.55
C ASP A 85 -12.53 6.75 -10.77
N ARG A 86 -12.26 5.79 -9.87
CA ARG A 86 -11.17 4.81 -10.04
C ARG A 86 -11.38 3.93 -11.27
N TYR A 87 -12.58 3.40 -11.47
CA TYR A 87 -12.90 2.55 -12.62
C TYR A 87 -12.67 3.29 -13.94
N ASN A 88 -13.17 4.52 -14.06
CA ASN A 88 -13.02 5.36 -15.25
C ASN A 88 -11.54 5.77 -15.47
N LYS A 89 -10.79 6.07 -14.40
CA LYS A 89 -9.35 6.32 -14.49
C LYS A 89 -8.60 5.10 -15.05
N ASN A 90 -8.95 3.90 -14.59
CA ASN A 90 -8.35 2.66 -15.08
C ASN A 90 -8.73 2.35 -16.53
N LEU A 91 -9.97 2.59 -16.95
CA LEU A 91 -10.39 2.45 -18.35
C LEU A 91 -9.62 3.37 -19.32
N LYS A 92 -9.26 4.58 -18.88
CA LYS A 92 -8.44 5.50 -19.68
C LYS A 92 -6.98 5.06 -19.80
N ARG A 93 -6.47 4.30 -18.81
CA ARG A 93 -5.06 3.90 -18.74
C ARG A 93 -4.78 2.52 -19.31
N TYR A 94 -5.77 1.63 -19.34
CA TYR A 94 -5.60 0.22 -19.68
C TYR A 94 -6.64 -0.26 -20.68
N ALA A 95 -6.36 -1.38 -21.34
CA ALA A 95 -7.32 -2.06 -22.18
C ALA A 95 -8.61 -2.40 -21.39
N PRO A 96 -9.81 -2.11 -21.92
CA PRO A 96 -11.07 -2.35 -21.23
C PRO A 96 -11.23 -3.82 -20.77
N SER A 97 -11.60 -4.00 -19.51
CA SER A 97 -11.86 -5.31 -18.89
C SER A 97 -12.62 -5.13 -17.59
N GLU A 98 -13.41 -6.14 -17.20
CA GLU A 98 -14.04 -6.25 -15.87
C GLU A 98 -13.04 -6.03 -14.72
N LYS A 99 -11.77 -6.41 -14.94
CA LYS A 99 -10.66 -6.29 -13.99
C LYS A 99 -10.27 -4.84 -13.67
N MET A 100 -10.72 -3.84 -14.44
CA MET A 100 -10.43 -2.43 -14.13
C MET A 100 -11.00 -1.99 -12.79
N SER A 101 -12.02 -2.68 -12.27
CA SER A 101 -12.55 -2.45 -10.93
C SER A 101 -11.60 -2.90 -9.80
N LEU A 102 -10.65 -3.78 -10.10
CA LEU A 102 -9.72 -4.39 -9.13
C LEU A 102 -8.32 -3.77 -9.16
N ARG A 103 -7.95 -3.09 -10.25
CA ARG A 103 -6.60 -2.55 -10.43
C ARG A 103 -6.34 -1.35 -9.55
N ILE A 104 -5.19 -1.36 -8.88
CA ILE A 104 -4.75 -0.29 -7.97
C ILE A 104 -3.25 -0.03 -8.14
N ASP A 105 -2.85 1.24 -8.00
CA ASP A 105 -1.44 1.62 -7.90
C ASP A 105 -0.97 1.45 -6.46
N TYR A 106 0.08 0.64 -6.24
CA TYR A 106 0.47 0.15 -4.92
C TYR A 106 0.70 1.26 -3.88
N ILE A 107 1.53 2.25 -4.20
CA ILE A 107 1.92 3.30 -3.25
C ILE A 107 0.70 4.17 -2.92
N GLN A 108 -0.01 4.68 -3.92
CA GLN A 108 -1.15 5.56 -3.74
C GLN A 108 -2.25 4.86 -2.94
N TYR A 109 -2.52 3.60 -3.23
CA TYR A 109 -3.53 2.82 -2.52
C TYR A 109 -3.14 2.55 -1.07
N CYS A 110 -1.90 2.12 -0.80
CA CYS A 110 -1.46 1.84 0.55
C CYS A 110 -1.41 3.12 1.40
N ASP A 111 -0.94 4.24 0.83
CA ASP A 111 -1.00 5.56 1.47
C ASP A 111 -2.43 5.97 1.83
N ASP A 112 -3.37 5.77 0.91
CA ASP A 112 -4.78 6.09 1.11
C ASP A 112 -5.41 5.26 2.23
N ILE A 113 -5.14 3.94 2.26
CA ILE A 113 -5.62 3.05 3.33
C ILE A 113 -4.95 3.36 4.68
N ALA A 114 -3.64 3.60 4.68
CA ALA A 114 -2.92 3.95 5.90
C ALA A 114 -3.38 5.30 6.46
N SER A 115 -3.82 6.23 5.61
CA SER A 115 -4.38 7.52 6.03
C SER A 115 -5.71 7.36 6.78
N GLU A 116 -6.56 6.41 6.37
CA GLU A 116 -7.84 6.12 7.07
C GLU A 116 -7.67 5.73 8.53
N ILE A 117 -6.50 5.16 8.88
CA ILE A 117 -6.18 4.74 10.24
C ILE A 117 -5.11 5.61 10.89
N GLY A 118 -4.57 6.63 10.22
CA GLY A 118 -3.50 7.49 10.74
C GLY A 118 -2.09 6.88 10.72
N ALA A 119 -1.91 5.71 10.13
CA ALA A 119 -0.62 5.00 10.06
C ALA A 119 0.30 5.48 8.93
N LYS A 120 -0.17 6.41 8.06
CA LYS A 120 0.63 6.97 6.97
C LYS A 120 1.70 7.92 7.54
N PRO A 121 3.01 7.68 7.28
CA PRO A 121 4.08 8.55 7.75
C PRO A 121 3.91 10.02 7.37
N ASN A 122 3.84 10.91 8.37
CA ASN A 122 3.89 12.35 8.14
C ASN A 122 5.34 12.79 7.89
N LEU A 123 5.75 12.80 6.62
CA LEU A 123 7.11 13.12 6.20
C LEU A 123 7.58 14.51 6.63
N VAL A 124 6.68 15.51 6.66
CA VAL A 124 7.04 16.88 7.07
C VAL A 124 7.41 16.91 8.56
N LYS A 125 6.58 16.31 9.42
CA LYS A 125 6.88 16.22 10.85
C LYS A 125 8.15 15.41 11.09
N MET A 126 8.30 14.29 10.37
CA MET A 126 9.47 13.42 10.47
C MET A 126 10.75 14.09 9.98
N PHE A 127 10.68 15.04 9.05
CA PHE A 127 11.86 15.74 8.55
C PHE A 127 12.58 16.51 9.67
N PHE A 128 11.84 17.00 10.67
CA PHE A 128 12.44 17.70 11.80
C PHE A 128 12.99 16.77 12.89
N THR A 129 12.63 15.48 12.88
CA THR A 129 13.07 14.50 13.89
C THR A 129 14.09 13.49 13.36
N ASP A 130 13.90 13.00 12.12
CA ASP A 130 14.76 12.01 11.47
C ASP A 130 14.82 12.24 9.95
N ARG A 131 15.66 13.20 9.54
CA ARG A 131 15.89 13.54 8.13
C ARG A 131 16.35 12.33 7.32
N ARG A 132 17.25 11.51 7.88
CA ARG A 132 17.84 10.35 7.18
C ARG A 132 16.75 9.35 6.77
N LEU A 133 15.84 9.05 7.69
CA LEU A 133 14.71 8.19 7.40
C LEU A 133 13.80 8.81 6.33
N VAL A 134 13.50 10.11 6.41
CA VAL A 134 12.67 10.80 5.39
C VAL A 134 13.30 10.72 4.00
N PHE A 135 14.60 10.96 3.86
CA PHE A 135 15.29 10.79 2.57
C PHE A 135 15.19 9.34 2.07
N LYS A 136 15.32 8.34 2.95
CA LYS A 136 15.15 6.92 2.58
C LYS A 136 13.70 6.59 2.18
N LEU A 137 12.70 7.22 2.78
CA LEU A 137 11.29 7.04 2.43
C LEU A 137 10.91 7.68 1.08
N ILE A 138 11.49 8.84 0.76
CA ILE A 138 11.20 9.57 -0.50
C ILE A 138 11.97 9.00 -1.68
N PHE A 139 13.27 8.73 -1.49
CA PHE A 139 14.18 8.36 -2.58
C PHE A 139 14.59 6.89 -2.58
N GLY A 140 14.30 6.15 -1.50
CA GLY A 140 14.54 4.72 -1.42
C GLY A 140 13.36 3.88 -1.92
N PRO A 141 13.46 2.55 -1.81
CA PRO A 141 12.36 1.66 -2.17
C PRO A 141 11.17 1.85 -1.21
N SER A 142 9.94 1.78 -1.74
CA SER A 142 8.75 1.75 -0.89
C SER A 142 8.60 0.38 -0.24
N LEU A 143 8.89 0.33 1.06
CA LEU A 143 8.87 -0.89 1.87
C LEU A 143 7.64 -0.90 2.78
N SER A 144 7.02 -2.07 2.98
CA SER A 144 5.83 -2.21 3.84
C SER A 144 6.06 -1.74 5.28
N TYR A 145 7.30 -1.80 5.77
CA TYR A 145 7.70 -1.29 7.09
C TYR A 145 7.33 0.18 7.31
N GLN A 146 7.25 0.98 6.25
CA GLN A 146 6.92 2.41 6.35
C GLN A 146 5.57 2.64 7.03
N TYR A 147 4.59 1.75 6.83
CA TYR A 147 3.26 1.85 7.43
C TYR A 147 3.20 1.36 8.88
N ARG A 148 4.35 1.02 9.47
CA ARG A 148 4.52 0.66 10.89
C ARG A 148 5.39 1.65 11.65
N LEU A 149 5.71 2.81 11.05
CA LEU A 149 6.46 3.89 11.69
C LEU A 149 5.61 4.78 12.60
N GLN A 150 4.29 4.80 12.39
CA GLN A 150 3.35 5.62 13.15
C GLN A 150 2.19 4.77 13.67
N GLU A 151 1.55 5.26 14.73
CA GLU A 151 0.36 4.64 15.31
C GLU A 151 -0.82 4.65 14.31
N PRO A 152 -1.75 3.69 14.40
CA PRO A 152 -1.84 2.62 15.40
C PRO A 152 -0.96 1.41 15.07
N HIS A 153 -0.48 0.76 16.13
CA HIS A 153 0.30 -0.49 16.07
C HIS A 153 1.63 -0.30 15.34
N SER A 154 2.39 0.72 15.75
CA SER A 154 3.76 0.90 15.29
C SER A 154 4.64 -0.30 15.68
N TRP A 155 5.75 -0.47 14.98
CA TRP A 155 6.74 -1.50 15.27
C TRP A 155 8.10 -0.85 15.49
N ASP A 156 8.69 -1.05 16.67
CA ASP A 156 9.98 -0.44 17.04
C ASP A 156 11.10 -0.77 16.04
N GLY A 157 11.06 -1.96 15.44
CA GLY A 157 12.02 -2.39 14.42
C GLY A 157 11.81 -1.82 13.03
N ALA A 158 10.72 -1.08 12.77
CA ALA A 158 10.35 -0.61 11.43
C ALA A 158 11.40 0.31 10.83
N ARG A 159 11.92 1.24 11.64
CA ARG A 159 13.00 2.16 11.22
C ARG A 159 14.24 1.38 10.80
N GLU A 160 14.72 0.50 11.67
CA GLU A 160 15.94 -0.27 11.42
C GLU A 160 15.77 -1.17 10.19
N ALA A 161 14.61 -1.80 10.05
CA ALA A 161 14.27 -2.61 8.89
C ALA A 161 14.33 -1.81 7.57
N ILE A 162 13.91 -0.54 7.57
CA ILE A 162 14.01 0.33 6.39
C ILE A 162 15.47 0.67 6.08
N MET A 163 16.24 1.03 7.11
CA MET A 163 17.62 1.48 6.94
C MET A 163 18.54 0.36 6.44
N THR A 164 18.34 -0.87 6.91
CA THR A 164 19.17 -2.06 6.57
C THR A 164 18.56 -2.94 5.47
N ALA A 165 17.55 -2.45 4.75
CA ALA A 165 16.87 -3.24 3.72
C ALA A 165 17.80 -3.68 2.59
N GLU A 166 18.69 -2.80 2.15
CA GLU A 166 19.69 -3.09 1.11
C GLU A 166 20.68 -4.16 1.56
N ASP A 167 21.15 -4.10 2.81
CA ASP A 167 22.06 -5.10 3.37
C ASP A 167 21.44 -6.50 3.32
N ARG A 168 20.15 -6.63 3.68
CA ARG A 168 19.44 -7.93 3.61
C ARG A 168 19.22 -8.43 2.19
N VAL A 169 19.03 -7.54 1.23
CA VAL A 169 18.91 -7.91 -0.19
C VAL A 169 20.26 -8.35 -0.75
N LEU A 170 21.35 -7.70 -0.36
CA LEU A 170 22.70 -8.02 -0.80
C LEU A 170 23.28 -9.24 -0.10
N TYR A 171 22.91 -9.50 1.16
CA TYR A 171 23.41 -10.61 1.96
C TYR A 171 23.42 -11.97 1.22
N PRO A 172 22.30 -12.45 0.61
CA PRO A 172 22.30 -13.71 -0.12
C PRO A 172 23.02 -13.65 -1.49
N LEU A 173 23.38 -12.47 -1.97
CA LEU A 173 24.05 -12.25 -3.26
C LEU A 173 25.58 -12.14 -3.10
N MET A 174 26.05 -11.76 -1.91
CA MET A 174 27.47 -11.61 -1.61
C MET A 174 28.08 -12.98 -1.24
N LYS A 175 29.20 -13.35 -1.86
CA LYS A 175 30.01 -14.48 -1.39
C LYS A 175 30.71 -14.09 -0.08
N GLU A 176 30.95 -15.04 0.82
CA GLU A 176 31.57 -14.83 2.14
C GLU A 176 32.86 -13.99 2.13
N ASN A 177 33.56 -13.89 0.99
CA ASN A 177 34.81 -13.14 0.82
C ASN A 177 34.73 -11.88 -0.07
N SER A 178 33.55 -11.42 -0.50
CA SER A 178 33.43 -10.18 -1.31
C SER A 178 33.36 -8.90 -0.47
N LYS A 179 34.00 -8.88 0.71
CA LYS A 179 34.16 -7.67 1.53
C LYS A 179 35.34 -6.85 1.00
N THR A 180 35.19 -6.28 -0.19
CA THR A 180 35.80 -5.01 -0.64
C THR A 180 35.46 -4.81 -2.11
N ILE A 181 34.31 -4.21 -2.39
CA ILE A 181 34.27 -3.31 -3.54
C ILE A 181 34.98 -2.06 -3.01
N GLU A 182 36.14 -1.71 -3.56
CA GLU A 182 36.75 -0.42 -3.27
C GLU A 182 35.72 0.66 -3.60
N GLU A 183 35.08 1.22 -2.56
CA GLU A 183 34.20 2.37 -2.76
C GLU A 183 35.04 3.46 -3.39
N ASN A 184 34.61 3.95 -4.56
CA ASN A 184 35.30 5.03 -5.24
C ASN A 184 35.39 6.22 -4.28
N LYS A 185 36.62 6.57 -3.88
CA LYS A 185 36.91 7.64 -2.90
C LYS A 185 36.23 8.95 -3.26
N PHE A 186 36.03 9.21 -4.56
CA PHE A 186 35.30 10.37 -5.06
C PHE A 186 33.80 10.34 -4.67
N LEU A 187 33.13 9.19 -4.81
CA LEU A 187 31.74 9.03 -4.41
C LEU A 187 31.58 9.12 -2.89
N VAL A 188 32.55 8.63 -2.13
CA VAL A 188 32.60 8.80 -0.67
C VAL A 188 32.72 10.27 -0.28
N ILE A 189 33.57 11.03 -0.97
CA ILE A 189 33.75 12.47 -0.76
C ILE A 189 32.46 13.23 -1.13
N ILE A 190 31.88 12.98 -2.30
CA ILE A 190 30.61 13.60 -2.70
C ILE A 190 29.51 13.30 -1.69
N ARG A 191 29.38 12.05 -1.26
CA ARG A 191 28.39 11.64 -0.25
C ARG A 191 28.65 12.34 1.08
N LYS A 192 29.90 12.49 1.52
CA LYS A 192 30.25 13.26 2.73
C LYS A 192 29.91 14.74 2.59
N ILE A 193 30.18 15.35 1.43
CA ILE A 193 29.83 16.75 1.14
C ILE A 193 28.31 16.93 1.16
N LEU A 194 27.55 16.04 0.51
CA LEU A 194 26.09 16.06 0.54
C LEU A 194 25.58 15.87 1.98
N ILE A 195 26.12 14.93 2.74
CA ILE A 195 25.75 14.73 4.15
C ILE A 195 26.03 16.01 4.98
N MET A 196 27.12 16.73 4.72
CA MET A 196 27.42 18.01 5.37
C MET A 196 26.40 19.12 5.08
N PHE A 197 25.82 19.13 3.88
CA PHE A 197 24.76 20.09 3.53
C PHE A 197 23.36 19.68 4.00
N PHE A 198 23.18 18.41 4.39
CA PHE A 198 21.89 17.85 4.85
C PHE A 198 21.84 17.50 6.35
N TYR A 199 22.88 17.85 7.12
CA TYR A 199 22.91 17.78 8.59
C TYR A 199 22.60 19.16 9.20
#